data_AF-A0A6J4XJ04-F1
#
_entry.id   AF-A0A6J4XJ04-F1
#
_cell.length_a   1.000
_cell.length_b   1.000
_cell.length_c   1.000
_cell.angle_alpha   90.00
_cell.angle_beta   90.00
_cell.angle_gamma   90.00
#
_symmetry.space_group_name_H-M   'P 1'
#
loop_
_entity.id
_entity.type
_entity.pdbx_description
1 polymer ?
#
loop_
_entity_poly.entity_id
_entity_poly.type
_entity_poly.pdbx_seq_one_letter_code
_entity_poly.pdbx_strand_id
1 'polypeptide(L)'
;MGAIQRSTKFGVDYNVNDFVVMDGFASELVPRPEWGDGYYGEKIESAFTKYYLNPQTGGWKATTKDGNTYFYGSTTGSRQDDPADSNRVYKWCLDKVVDPNGNYIAVSYEKDQGQIYLKQIDYTGNEGSSAWPPNISVIFHLEDGRPDMNKVYITLFEVVTAKRMKTVEVRSLDGLVHAYSLFYSQSDSSSRSLLTKVQQIAGDVIITPEGAVTGGSYLPDINFGYKYGYLSRSI
;
A
#
# COMPACT_ATOMS: atom_id res chain seq x y z
N MET A 1 3.56 -1.39 3.28
CA MET A 1 2.67 -2.57 3.37
C MET A 1 3.19 -3.63 2.44
N GLY A 2 3.10 -4.90 2.84
CA GLY A 2 3.55 -6.01 2.01
C GLY A 2 2.66 -6.21 0.77
N ALA A 3 3.20 -6.88 -0.24
CA ALA A 3 2.44 -7.31 -1.42
C ALA A 3 3.07 -8.57 -2.04
N ILE A 4 2.31 -9.30 -2.83
CA ILE A 4 2.84 -10.26 -3.80
C ILE A 4 2.59 -9.69 -5.19
N GLN A 5 3.54 -9.79 -6.09
CA GLN A 5 3.39 -9.29 -7.46
C GLN A 5 4.00 -10.25 -8.47
N ARG A 6 3.60 -10.09 -9.73
CA ARG A 6 4.27 -10.75 -10.85
C ARG A 6 5.71 -10.26 -10.95
N SER A 7 6.62 -11.18 -11.30
CA SER A 7 8.01 -10.84 -11.56
C SER A 7 8.11 -9.92 -12.78
N THR A 8 9.00 -8.93 -12.70
CA THR A 8 9.33 -8.03 -13.82
C THR A 8 10.72 -8.30 -14.40
N LYS A 9 11.45 -9.29 -13.84
CA LYS A 9 12.85 -9.58 -14.16
C LYS A 9 13.09 -9.87 -15.66
N PHE A 10 12.14 -10.54 -16.31
CA PHE A 10 12.19 -10.89 -17.73
C PHE A 10 11.01 -10.30 -18.52
N GLY A 11 10.40 -9.22 -17.99
CA GLY A 11 9.10 -8.75 -18.43
C GLY A 11 7.95 -9.51 -17.76
N VAL A 12 6.79 -8.87 -17.69
CA VAL A 12 5.59 -9.50 -17.14
C VAL A 12 4.99 -10.43 -18.17
N ASP A 13 4.65 -11.65 -17.77
CA ASP A 13 3.81 -12.57 -18.53
C ASP A 13 2.65 -13.04 -17.63
N TYR A 14 1.42 -12.87 -18.14
CA TYR A 14 0.19 -13.21 -17.42
C TYR A 14 -0.17 -14.70 -17.53
N ASN A 15 0.49 -15.44 -18.43
CA ASN A 15 0.26 -16.87 -18.65
C ASN A 15 1.15 -17.78 -17.80
N VAL A 16 2.11 -17.20 -17.08
CA VAL A 16 3.04 -17.93 -16.21
C VAL A 16 2.86 -17.53 -14.75
N ASN A 17 3.28 -18.41 -13.85
CA ASN A 17 3.16 -18.22 -12.41
C ASN A 17 4.50 -17.82 -11.78
N ASP A 18 5.02 -16.67 -12.22
CA ASP A 18 6.26 -16.08 -11.69
C ASP A 18 5.96 -14.94 -10.73
N PHE A 19 6.23 -15.16 -9.45
CA PHE A 19 5.86 -14.23 -8.38
C PHE A 19 7.03 -13.80 -7.53
N VAL A 20 6.89 -12.61 -6.97
CA VAL A 20 7.81 -12.00 -6.01
C VAL A 20 7.00 -11.50 -4.83
N VAL A 21 7.38 -11.88 -3.61
CA VAL A 21 6.87 -11.27 -2.39
C VAL A 21 7.70 -10.02 -2.09
N MET A 22 7.01 -8.95 -1.71
CA MET A 22 7.56 -7.65 -1.36
C MET A 22 7.23 -7.36 0.09
N ASP A 23 8.13 -7.71 1.01
CA ASP A 23 7.99 -7.44 2.45
C ASP A 23 9.33 -6.96 3.03
N GLY A 24 9.54 -5.64 2.99
CA GLY A 24 10.84 -5.01 3.28
C GLY A 24 11.89 -5.19 2.17
N PHE A 25 11.98 -6.38 1.58
CA PHE A 25 12.79 -6.72 0.41
C PHE A 25 12.01 -7.64 -0.55
N ALA A 26 12.55 -7.81 -1.75
CA ALA A 26 11.97 -8.66 -2.79
C ALA A 26 12.52 -10.09 -2.71
N SER A 27 11.65 -11.08 -2.58
CA SER A 27 12.01 -12.51 -2.64
C SER A 27 11.24 -13.22 -3.76
N GLU A 28 11.95 -13.94 -4.64
CA GLU A 28 11.34 -14.81 -5.65
C GLU A 28 10.60 -15.97 -4.96
N LEU A 29 9.35 -16.22 -5.35
CA LEU A 29 8.57 -17.37 -4.91
C LEU A 29 8.72 -18.53 -5.90
N VAL A 30 8.89 -19.74 -5.39
CA VAL A 30 8.99 -20.97 -6.18
C VAL A 30 7.92 -21.97 -5.73
N PRO A 31 7.34 -22.76 -6.65
CA PRO A 31 6.37 -23.79 -6.29
C PRO A 31 6.95 -24.81 -5.29
N ARG A 32 6.10 -25.27 -4.37
CA ARG A 32 6.41 -26.27 -3.34
C ARG A 32 5.40 -27.41 -3.41
N PRO A 33 5.47 -28.29 -4.44
CA PRO A 33 4.51 -29.38 -4.63
C PRO A 33 4.43 -30.33 -3.43
N GLU A 34 5.49 -30.43 -2.62
CA GLU A 34 5.52 -31.17 -1.37
C GLU A 34 4.55 -30.64 -0.30
N TRP A 35 4.03 -29.43 -0.44
CA TRP A 35 3.00 -28.84 0.44
C TRP A 35 1.59 -28.91 -0.16
N GLY A 36 1.47 -29.33 -1.42
CA GLY A 36 0.23 -29.41 -2.19
C GLY A 36 0.16 -28.40 -3.33
N ASP A 37 -0.88 -28.51 -4.15
CA ASP A 37 -1.08 -27.61 -5.30
C ASP A 37 -1.30 -26.16 -4.86
N GLY A 38 -0.71 -25.22 -5.60
CA GLY A 38 -0.82 -23.79 -5.32
C GLY A 38 0.03 -23.30 -4.15
N TYR A 39 0.84 -24.16 -3.53
CA TYR A 39 1.81 -23.75 -2.52
C TYR A 39 3.13 -23.30 -3.13
N TYR A 40 3.70 -22.27 -2.51
CA TYR A 40 4.97 -21.65 -2.86
C TYR A 40 5.76 -21.35 -1.58
N GLY A 41 7.07 -21.31 -1.72
CA GLY A 41 8.01 -20.87 -0.69
C GLY A 41 9.00 -19.89 -1.30
N GLU A 42 9.78 -19.22 -0.47
CA GLU A 42 10.85 -18.36 -0.97
C GLU A 42 11.94 -19.22 -1.62
N LYS A 43 12.51 -18.74 -2.71
CA LYS A 43 13.62 -19.41 -3.40
C LYS A 43 14.85 -19.51 -2.52
N ILE A 44 15.14 -18.43 -1.79
CA ILE A 44 16.17 -18.37 -0.75
C ILE A 44 15.41 -18.26 0.57
N GLU A 45 15.24 -19.39 1.24
CA GLU A 45 14.47 -19.48 2.47
C GLU A 45 15.13 -18.74 3.64
N SER A 46 14.31 -18.08 4.45
CA SER A 46 14.74 -17.43 5.70
C SER A 46 13.65 -17.51 6.78
N ALA A 47 12.43 -17.08 6.46
CA ALA A 47 11.33 -16.99 7.41
C ALA A 47 10.49 -18.28 7.53
N PHE A 48 10.66 -19.25 6.61
CA PHE A 48 9.85 -20.47 6.51
C PHE A 48 8.34 -20.19 6.38
N THR A 49 8.00 -19.09 5.69
CA THR A 49 6.61 -18.71 5.41
C THR A 49 6.05 -19.57 4.28
N LYS A 50 4.87 -20.14 4.50
CA LYS A 50 4.14 -20.89 3.46
C LYS A 50 3.21 -19.94 2.71
N TYR A 51 3.40 -19.80 1.41
CA TYR A 51 2.53 -19.00 0.55
C TYR A 51 1.60 -19.93 -0.22
N TYR A 52 0.31 -19.60 -0.24
CA TYR A 52 -0.73 -20.37 -0.91
C TYR A 52 -1.53 -19.46 -1.84
N LEU A 53 -1.44 -19.70 -3.14
CA LEU A 53 -2.31 -19.08 -4.13
C LEU A 53 -3.65 -19.82 -4.12
N ASN A 54 -4.66 -19.17 -3.56
CA ASN A 54 -6.01 -19.74 -3.42
C ASN A 54 -6.72 -19.67 -4.79
N PRO A 55 -7.01 -20.81 -5.45
CA PRO A 55 -7.62 -20.82 -6.77
C PRO A 55 -9.10 -20.38 -6.76
N GLN A 56 -9.78 -20.44 -5.62
CA GLN A 56 -11.17 -20.03 -5.48
C GLN A 56 -11.31 -18.51 -5.44
N THR A 57 -10.40 -17.82 -4.73
CA THR A 57 -10.42 -16.36 -4.65
C THR A 57 -9.55 -15.73 -5.75
N GLY A 58 -8.48 -16.39 -6.17
CA GLY A 58 -7.42 -15.80 -6.99
C GLY A 58 -6.49 -14.88 -6.20
N GLY A 59 -6.53 -14.94 -4.86
CA GLY A 59 -5.66 -14.20 -3.94
C GLY A 59 -4.68 -15.13 -3.21
N TRP A 60 -3.83 -14.55 -2.37
CA TRP A 60 -2.81 -15.31 -1.64
C TRP A 60 -3.08 -15.35 -0.15
N LYS A 61 -2.67 -16.45 0.48
CA LYS A 61 -2.56 -16.60 1.92
C LYS A 61 -1.11 -16.95 2.27
N ALA A 62 -0.47 -16.19 3.15
CA ALA A 62 0.85 -16.49 3.68
C ALA A 62 0.75 -16.83 5.17
N THR A 63 1.26 -17.99 5.58
CA THR A 63 1.28 -18.41 6.99
C THR A 63 2.72 -18.47 7.46
N THR A 64 3.05 -17.64 8.45
CA THR A 64 4.40 -17.60 9.04
C THR A 64 4.57 -18.72 10.06
N LYS A 65 5.82 -19.02 10.42
CA LYS A 65 6.17 -20.03 11.42
C LYS A 65 5.49 -19.81 12.79
N ASP A 66 5.24 -18.54 13.14
CA ASP A 66 4.65 -18.13 14.43
C ASP A 66 3.10 -18.17 14.39
N GLY A 67 2.52 -18.63 13.27
CA GLY A 67 1.08 -18.83 13.12
C GLY A 67 0.30 -17.62 12.62
N ASN A 68 0.94 -16.47 12.42
CA ASN A 68 0.31 -15.31 11.79
C ASN A 68 -0.07 -15.64 10.34
N THR A 69 -1.28 -15.23 9.95
CA THR A 69 -1.80 -15.42 8.59
C THR A 69 -2.00 -14.07 7.92
N TYR A 70 -1.41 -13.89 6.76
CA TYR A 70 -1.49 -12.70 5.93
C TYR A 70 -2.27 -13.02 4.66
N PHE A 71 -3.20 -12.15 4.27
CA PHE A 71 -4.02 -12.28 3.08
C PHE A 71 -3.69 -11.17 2.12
N TYR A 72 -3.42 -11.52 0.86
CA TYR A 72 -3.07 -10.57 -0.19
C TYR A 72 -4.02 -10.68 -1.37
N GLY A 73 -4.62 -9.56 -1.76
CA GLY A 73 -5.58 -9.51 -2.85
C GLY A 73 -6.73 -10.50 -2.66
N SER A 74 -7.24 -10.70 -1.45
CA SER A 74 -8.41 -11.54 -1.17
C SER A 74 -9.68 -11.02 -1.85
N THR A 75 -9.72 -9.71 -2.15
CA THR A 75 -10.77 -9.06 -2.94
C THR A 75 -10.19 -8.39 -4.18
N THR A 76 -11.05 -8.03 -5.15
CA THR A 76 -10.63 -7.25 -6.32
C THR A 76 -10.20 -5.82 -5.95
N GLY A 77 -10.68 -5.29 -4.83
CA GLY A 77 -10.29 -3.97 -4.33
C GLY A 77 -8.84 -3.91 -3.85
N SER A 78 -8.27 -5.03 -3.43
CA SER A 78 -6.87 -5.16 -3.00
C SER A 78 -5.94 -5.72 -4.08
N ARG A 79 -6.35 -5.65 -5.36
CA ARG A 79 -5.55 -6.06 -6.52
C ARG A 79 -5.27 -4.88 -7.43
N GLN A 80 -4.04 -4.80 -7.93
CA GLN A 80 -3.71 -3.98 -9.08
C GLN A 80 -3.85 -4.85 -10.33
N ASP A 81 -4.98 -4.72 -10.99
CA ASP A 81 -5.37 -5.42 -12.21
C ASP A 81 -5.49 -4.46 -13.39
N ASP A 82 -5.40 -5.01 -14.61
CA ASP A 82 -5.64 -4.26 -15.83
C ASP A 82 -7.09 -3.73 -15.85
N PRO A 83 -7.31 -2.41 -15.97
CA PRO A 83 -8.65 -1.84 -16.06
C PRO A 83 -9.50 -2.40 -17.22
N ALA A 84 -8.86 -2.95 -18.26
CA ALA A 84 -9.53 -3.59 -19.40
C ALA A 84 -9.76 -5.10 -19.21
N ASP A 85 -9.06 -5.76 -18.28
CA ASP A 85 -9.19 -7.19 -18.01
C ASP A 85 -8.78 -7.53 -16.56
N SER A 86 -9.77 -7.70 -15.69
CA SER A 86 -9.54 -7.99 -14.27
C SER A 86 -8.84 -9.32 -13.99
N ASN A 87 -8.70 -10.22 -14.98
CA ASN A 87 -7.94 -11.46 -14.84
C ASN A 87 -6.43 -11.21 -14.92
N ARG A 88 -6.01 -10.09 -15.53
CA ARG A 88 -4.62 -9.66 -15.60
C ARG A 88 -4.21 -8.91 -14.33
N VAL A 89 -4.12 -9.66 -13.24
CA VAL A 89 -3.66 -9.14 -11.94
C VAL A 89 -2.13 -9.06 -11.92
N TYR A 90 -1.60 -7.86 -11.72
CA TYR A 90 -0.17 -7.59 -11.58
C TYR A 90 0.30 -7.73 -10.12
N LYS A 91 -0.46 -7.17 -9.17
CA LYS A 91 -0.08 -7.09 -7.75
C LYS A 91 -1.27 -7.38 -6.83
N TRP A 92 -1.04 -8.20 -5.82
CA TRP A 92 -1.94 -8.51 -4.72
C TRP A 92 -1.44 -7.79 -3.47
N CYS A 93 -2.15 -6.75 -3.06
CA CYS A 93 -1.81 -5.96 -1.88
C CYS A 93 -2.29 -6.67 -0.60
N LEU A 94 -1.54 -6.54 0.50
CA LEU A 94 -1.96 -7.04 1.80
C LEU A 94 -3.30 -6.41 2.21
N ASP A 95 -4.34 -7.22 2.45
CA ASP A 95 -5.65 -6.73 2.87
C ASP A 95 -6.10 -7.22 4.25
N LYS A 96 -5.49 -8.27 4.78
CA LYS A 96 -5.78 -8.74 6.13
C LYS A 96 -4.59 -9.43 6.78
N VAL A 97 -4.42 -9.22 8.07
CA VAL A 97 -3.50 -9.98 8.93
C VAL A 97 -4.31 -10.52 10.09
N VAL A 98 -4.14 -11.80 10.42
CA VAL A 98 -4.79 -12.47 11.55
C VAL A 98 -3.75 -13.19 12.38
N ASP A 99 -3.73 -12.94 13.68
CA ASP A 99 -2.88 -13.66 14.63
C ASP A 99 -3.55 -14.98 15.09
N PRO A 100 -2.82 -15.90 15.77
CA PRO A 100 -3.40 -17.15 16.26
C PRO A 100 -4.54 -16.99 17.27
N ASN A 101 -4.69 -15.82 17.89
CA ASN A 101 -5.75 -15.50 18.84
C ASN A 101 -6.98 -14.87 18.14
N GLY A 102 -6.95 -14.76 16.82
CA GLY A 102 -8.00 -14.16 16.01
C GLY A 102 -8.00 -12.64 15.98
N ASN A 103 -7.01 -11.97 16.57
CA ASN A 103 -6.88 -10.51 16.42
C ASN A 103 -6.48 -10.20 14.99
N TYR A 104 -7.03 -9.12 14.43
CA TYR A 104 -6.78 -8.80 13.03
C TYR A 104 -6.58 -7.32 12.73
N ILE A 105 -5.92 -7.11 11.60
CA ILE A 105 -5.77 -5.84 10.90
C ILE A 105 -6.43 -6.03 9.52
N ALA A 106 -7.24 -5.06 9.10
CA ALA A 106 -7.80 -4.98 7.76
C ALA A 106 -7.24 -3.77 7.02
N VAL A 107 -7.00 -3.91 5.72
CA VAL A 107 -6.39 -2.86 4.89
C VAL A 107 -7.22 -2.72 3.62
N SER A 108 -7.57 -1.47 3.30
CA SER A 108 -8.34 -1.14 2.12
C SER A 108 -7.60 -0.16 1.22
N TYR A 109 -8.01 -0.14 -0.04
CA TYR A 109 -7.34 0.58 -1.11
C TYR A 109 -8.37 1.31 -1.98
N GLU A 110 -7.89 2.30 -2.71
CA GLU A 110 -8.62 2.92 -3.83
C GLU A 110 -7.83 2.76 -5.13
N LYS A 111 -8.53 2.60 -6.25
CA LYS A 111 -7.93 2.48 -7.58
C LYS A 111 -8.19 3.74 -8.39
N ASP A 112 -7.18 4.23 -9.08
CA ASP A 112 -7.28 5.34 -10.03
C ASP A 112 -6.31 5.11 -11.19
N GLN A 113 -6.81 5.14 -12.43
CA GLN A 113 -6.00 5.08 -13.65
C GLN A 113 -4.95 3.94 -13.66
N GLY A 114 -5.37 2.72 -13.28
CA GLY A 114 -4.49 1.53 -13.19
C GLY A 114 -3.56 1.51 -11.98
N GLN A 115 -3.48 2.58 -11.19
CA GLN A 115 -2.76 2.64 -9.92
C GLN A 115 -3.67 2.20 -8.76
N ILE A 116 -3.06 1.66 -7.71
CA ILE A 116 -3.71 1.30 -6.45
C ILE A 116 -3.05 2.05 -5.29
N TYR A 117 -3.86 2.72 -4.48
CA TYR A 117 -3.42 3.55 -3.36
C TYR A 117 -3.96 3.01 -2.05
N LEU A 118 -3.12 3.03 -1.01
CA LEU A 118 -3.54 2.69 0.35
C LEU A 118 -4.56 3.73 0.82
N LYS A 119 -5.72 3.28 1.27
CA LYS A 119 -6.84 4.13 1.69
C LYS A 119 -7.02 4.12 3.20
N GLN A 120 -7.06 2.94 3.82
CA GLN A 120 -7.34 2.83 5.24
C GLN A 120 -6.74 1.56 5.83
N ILE A 121 -6.27 1.65 7.06
CA ILE A 121 -5.88 0.51 7.90
C ILE A 121 -6.74 0.54 9.15
N ASP A 122 -7.45 -0.55 9.39
CA ASP A 122 -8.31 -0.76 10.56
C ASP A 122 -7.71 -1.86 11.43
N TYR A 123 -7.50 -1.60 12.71
CA TYR A 123 -6.89 -2.56 13.63
C TYR A 123 -7.60 -2.60 14.98
N THR A 124 -7.17 -3.56 15.81
CA THR A 124 -7.82 -3.97 17.07
C THR A 124 -9.12 -4.77 16.91
N GLY A 125 -9.37 -5.36 15.73
CA GLY A 125 -10.51 -6.26 15.54
C GLY A 125 -10.21 -7.67 16.05
N ASN A 126 -11.24 -8.45 16.38
CA ASN A 126 -11.11 -9.88 16.69
C ASN A 126 -12.16 -10.73 15.94
N GLU A 127 -11.74 -11.82 15.28
CA GLU A 127 -12.63 -12.68 14.48
C GLU A 127 -13.60 -13.51 15.34
N GLY A 128 -13.25 -13.78 16.60
CA GLY A 128 -14.05 -14.58 17.53
C GLY A 128 -15.26 -13.84 18.09
N SER A 129 -15.43 -12.54 17.78
CA SER A 129 -16.58 -11.78 18.25
C SER A 129 -16.91 -10.61 17.33
N SER A 130 -18.10 -10.64 16.74
CA SER A 130 -18.65 -9.51 15.97
C SER A 130 -18.93 -8.26 16.81
N ALA A 131 -18.89 -8.38 18.15
CA ALA A 131 -19.01 -7.26 19.08
C ALA A 131 -17.73 -6.41 19.19
N TRP A 132 -16.62 -6.86 18.58
CA TRP A 132 -15.32 -6.17 18.63
C TRP A 132 -14.83 -5.89 17.21
N PRO A 133 -15.49 -5.00 16.47
CA PRO A 133 -14.93 -4.47 15.23
C PRO A 133 -13.62 -3.73 15.54
N PRO A 134 -12.79 -3.49 14.52
CA PRO A 134 -11.61 -2.64 14.67
C PRO A 134 -12.04 -1.26 15.15
N ASN A 135 -11.38 -0.74 16.19
CA ASN A 135 -11.75 0.53 16.83
C ASN A 135 -10.66 1.58 16.64
N ILE A 136 -9.58 1.26 15.93
CA ILE A 136 -8.54 2.23 15.62
C ILE A 136 -8.29 2.19 14.12
N SER A 137 -8.28 3.36 13.51
CA SER A 137 -8.17 3.51 12.06
C SER A 137 -7.08 4.51 11.70
N VAL A 138 -6.31 4.19 10.66
CA VAL A 138 -5.42 5.13 9.98
C VAL A 138 -5.98 5.36 8.59
N ILE A 139 -6.40 6.58 8.29
CA ILE A 139 -7.05 6.96 7.04
C ILE A 139 -6.08 7.82 6.22
N PHE A 140 -5.96 7.50 4.94
CA PHE A 140 -5.03 8.14 4.02
C PHE A 140 -5.84 8.95 3.01
N HIS A 141 -5.68 10.27 3.06
CA HIS A 141 -6.31 11.17 2.11
C HIS A 141 -5.29 11.55 1.04
N LEU A 142 -5.71 11.44 -0.21
CA LEU A 142 -4.92 11.85 -1.36
C LEU A 142 -5.40 13.19 -1.89
N GLU A 143 -4.50 13.97 -2.48
CA GLU A 143 -4.87 15.13 -3.29
C GLU A 143 -4.88 14.79 -4.78
N ASP A 144 -5.90 15.33 -5.46
CA ASP A 144 -6.03 15.33 -6.91
C ASP A 144 -5.20 16.46 -7.56
N GLY A 145 -5.08 16.42 -8.89
CA GLY A 145 -4.44 17.50 -9.64
C GLY A 145 -2.93 17.55 -9.49
N ARG A 146 -2.29 16.42 -9.17
CA ARG A 146 -0.81 16.32 -9.12
C ARG A 146 -0.22 16.82 -10.45
N PRO A 147 0.64 17.85 -10.45
CA PRO A 147 1.16 18.45 -11.68
C PRO A 147 2.19 17.59 -12.42
N ASP A 148 2.86 16.66 -11.73
CA ASP A 148 3.93 15.80 -12.26
C ASP A 148 3.49 14.33 -12.38
N MET A 149 2.31 14.10 -12.98
CA MET A 149 1.78 12.76 -13.19
C MET A 149 2.76 11.90 -13.98
N ASN A 150 3.01 10.68 -13.50
CA ASN A 150 3.92 9.75 -14.15
C ASN A 150 3.16 8.53 -14.68
N LYS A 151 3.44 8.14 -15.94
CA LYS A 151 2.87 6.97 -16.60
C LYS A 151 3.91 5.88 -16.73
N VAL A 152 3.54 4.65 -16.36
CA VAL A 152 4.39 3.46 -16.52
C VAL A 152 3.60 2.32 -17.16
N TYR A 153 4.31 1.45 -17.89
CA TYR A 153 3.74 0.30 -18.60
C TYR A 153 4.41 -1.03 -18.21
N ILE A 154 5.16 -1.07 -17.11
CA ILE A 154 5.85 -2.28 -16.64
C ILE A 154 4.86 -3.43 -16.38
N THR A 155 3.59 -3.13 -16.13
CA THR A 155 2.50 -4.09 -15.92
C THR A 155 1.88 -4.60 -17.23
N LEU A 156 2.34 -4.14 -18.41
CA LEU A 156 1.69 -4.32 -19.71
C LEU A 156 0.26 -3.75 -19.81
N PHE A 157 -0.08 -2.81 -18.93
CA PHE A 157 -1.20 -1.90 -19.04
C PHE A 157 -0.77 -0.51 -18.53
N GLU A 158 -1.52 0.54 -18.82
CA GLU A 158 -1.16 1.88 -18.36
C GLU A 158 -1.41 2.02 -16.85
N VAL A 159 -0.40 2.49 -16.12
CA VAL A 159 -0.52 2.89 -14.71
C VAL A 159 -0.11 4.35 -14.59
N VAL A 160 -1.05 5.20 -14.17
CA VAL A 160 -0.81 6.63 -13.95
C VAL A 160 -0.78 6.91 -12.47
N THR A 161 0.34 7.44 -11.97
CA THR A 161 0.41 7.96 -10.60
C THR A 161 -0.05 9.42 -10.59
N ALA A 162 -1.37 9.63 -10.56
CA ALA A 162 -2.00 10.95 -10.66
C ALA A 162 -2.31 11.61 -9.32
N LYS A 163 -2.24 10.86 -8.23
CA LYS A 163 -2.46 11.36 -6.87
C LYS A 163 -1.20 11.28 -6.00
N ARG A 164 -1.16 12.07 -4.94
CA ARG A 164 -0.13 12.00 -3.87
C ARG A 164 -0.78 12.19 -2.50
N MET A 165 -0.09 11.75 -1.45
CA MET A 165 -0.59 11.83 -0.08
C MET A 165 -0.78 13.28 0.34
N LYS A 166 -1.93 13.62 0.92
CA LYS A 166 -2.24 14.96 1.44
C LYS A 166 -2.24 14.95 2.97
N THR A 167 -3.01 14.02 3.53
CA THR A 167 -3.22 13.94 4.99
C THR A 167 -3.30 12.49 5.44
N VAL A 168 -2.68 12.20 6.58
CA VAL A 168 -2.83 10.92 7.28
C VAL A 168 -3.55 11.18 8.58
N GLU A 169 -4.70 10.57 8.76
CA GLU A 169 -5.58 10.74 9.91
C GLU A 169 -5.51 9.49 10.81
N VAL A 170 -5.42 9.68 12.13
CA VAL A 170 -5.44 8.59 13.10
C VAL A 170 -6.64 8.76 14.04
N ARG A 171 -7.58 7.82 13.98
CA ARG A 171 -8.79 7.80 14.80
C ARG A 171 -8.78 6.67 15.81
N SER A 172 -9.37 6.92 16.97
CA SER A 172 -9.73 5.92 17.97
C SER A 172 -11.21 6.06 18.28
N LEU A 173 -11.97 4.99 18.08
CA LEU A 173 -13.42 5.01 17.98
C LEU A 173 -13.83 6.12 17.00
N ASP A 174 -14.75 6.99 17.42
CA ASP A 174 -15.19 8.13 16.62
C ASP A 174 -14.36 9.39 16.85
N GLY A 175 -13.27 9.34 17.62
CA GLY A 175 -12.44 10.48 17.96
C GLY A 175 -11.17 10.59 17.11
N LEU A 176 -10.84 11.81 16.65
CA LEU A 176 -9.53 12.09 16.09
C LEU A 176 -8.48 12.12 17.21
N VAL A 177 -7.40 11.34 17.08
CA VAL A 177 -6.29 11.35 18.03
C VAL A 177 -5.24 12.38 17.61
N HIS A 178 -4.81 12.30 16.34
CA HIS A 178 -3.90 13.23 15.69
C HIS A 178 -3.93 13.01 14.18
N ALA A 179 -3.31 13.91 13.43
CA ALA A 179 -3.14 13.79 11.99
C ALA A 179 -1.78 14.32 11.54
N TYR A 180 -1.45 14.05 10.28
CA TYR A 180 -0.27 14.59 9.60
C TYR A 180 -0.70 15.26 8.30
N SER A 181 -0.33 16.52 8.11
CA SER A 181 -0.47 17.21 6.82
C SER A 181 0.85 17.23 6.08
N LEU A 182 0.82 16.86 4.80
CA LEU A 182 1.97 16.80 3.92
C LEU A 182 1.88 17.94 2.90
N PHE A 183 2.96 18.69 2.77
CA PHE A 183 3.03 19.85 1.89
C PHE A 183 4.13 19.65 0.85
N TYR A 184 3.81 20.07 -0.37
CA TYR A 184 4.71 19.88 -1.50
C TYR A 184 4.98 21.19 -2.22
N SER A 185 6.19 21.32 -2.75
CA SER A 185 6.53 22.29 -3.79
C SER A 185 6.94 21.58 -5.07
N GLN A 186 7.03 22.32 -6.16
CA GLN A 186 7.58 21.82 -7.41
C GLN A 186 9.08 22.13 -7.48
N SER A 187 9.86 21.16 -7.93
CA SER A 187 11.26 21.37 -8.28
C SER A 187 11.37 22.32 -9.47
N ASP A 188 12.15 23.40 -9.35
CA ASP A 188 12.35 24.36 -10.44
C ASP A 188 12.97 23.72 -11.70
N SER A 189 13.84 22.73 -11.52
CA SER A 189 14.58 22.11 -12.63
C SER A 189 13.84 20.95 -13.29
N SER A 190 12.97 20.25 -12.56
CA SER A 190 12.34 19.01 -13.03
C SER A 190 10.82 19.02 -13.00
N SER A 191 10.22 20.07 -12.41
CA SER A 191 8.80 20.15 -12.10
C SER A 191 8.27 18.94 -11.33
N ARG A 192 9.12 18.21 -10.62
CA ARG A 192 8.70 17.09 -9.76
C ARG A 192 8.21 17.58 -8.41
N SER A 193 7.25 16.86 -7.85
CA SER A 193 6.76 17.07 -6.49
C SER A 193 7.88 16.80 -5.48
N LEU A 194 8.13 17.77 -4.59
CA LEU A 194 9.06 17.69 -3.47
C LEU A 194 8.27 17.83 -2.17
N LEU A 195 8.35 16.86 -1.26
CA LEU A 195 7.74 16.96 0.07
C LEU A 195 8.57 17.94 0.90
N THR A 196 8.09 19.16 1.09
CA THR A 196 8.87 20.20 1.79
C THR A 196 8.58 20.25 3.27
N LYS A 197 7.40 19.80 3.69
CA LYS A 197 6.97 19.88 5.08
C LYS A 197 6.01 18.76 5.45
N VAL A 198 6.18 18.24 6.66
CA VAL A 198 5.18 17.44 7.37
C VAL A 198 4.85 18.14 8.69
N GLN A 199 3.56 18.33 8.95
CA GLN A 199 3.06 18.94 10.17
C GLN A 199 2.17 17.95 10.92
N GLN A 200 2.51 17.65 12.18
CA GLN A 200 1.68 16.83 13.05
C GLN A 200 0.68 17.72 13.78
N ILE A 201 -0.60 17.36 13.67
CA ILE A 201 -1.75 18.12 14.14
C ILE A 201 -2.43 17.33 15.27
N ALA A 202 -2.85 18.02 16.32
CA ALA A 202 -3.56 17.41 17.43
C ALA A 202 -4.99 16.98 17.02
N GLY A 203 -5.67 16.25 17.91
CA GLY A 203 -7.04 15.79 17.70
C GLY A 203 -8.12 16.88 17.78
N ASP A 204 -7.73 18.16 17.84
CA ASP A 204 -8.62 19.32 18.01
C ASP A 204 -9.04 19.95 16.66
N VAL A 205 -8.93 19.19 15.56
CA VAL A 205 -9.30 19.62 14.20
C VAL A 205 -10.42 18.81 13.59
N ILE A 206 -11.05 19.40 12.58
CA ILE A 206 -11.91 18.71 11.63
C ILE A 206 -11.09 18.45 10.36
N ILE A 207 -11.20 17.22 9.86
CA ILE A 207 -10.65 16.78 8.57
C ILE A 207 -11.82 16.52 7.64
N THR A 208 -11.82 17.21 6.50
CA THR A 208 -12.84 17.01 5.45
C THR A 208 -12.66 15.65 4.76
N PRO A 209 -13.68 15.12 4.05
CA PRO A 209 -13.53 13.90 3.27
C PRO A 209 -12.34 13.94 2.29
N GLU A 210 -12.04 15.12 1.73
CA GLU A 210 -10.91 15.39 0.83
C GLU A 210 -9.58 15.63 1.57
N GLY A 211 -9.52 15.37 2.88
CA GLY A 211 -8.31 15.48 3.70
C GLY A 211 -7.85 16.91 3.96
N ALA A 212 -8.68 17.94 3.75
CA ALA A 212 -8.32 19.29 4.17
C ALA A 212 -8.45 19.42 5.70
N VAL A 213 -7.42 19.97 6.33
CA VAL A 213 -7.37 20.28 7.76
C VAL A 213 -7.71 21.75 7.97
N THR A 214 -8.59 22.04 8.93
CA THR A 214 -8.94 23.41 9.31
C THR A 214 -8.64 23.69 10.78
N GLY A 215 -7.73 24.62 11.04
CA GLY A 215 -7.40 25.12 12.39
C GLY A 215 -6.58 24.14 13.24
N GLY A 216 -6.78 24.23 14.55
CA GLY A 216 -6.21 23.37 15.59
C GLY A 216 -4.75 23.59 15.94
N SER A 217 -4.32 22.81 16.94
CA SER A 217 -2.97 22.86 17.49
C SER A 217 -2.05 21.93 16.71
N TYR A 218 -0.80 22.33 16.52
CA TYR A 218 0.19 21.52 15.81
C TYR A 218 1.55 21.56 16.50
N LEU A 219 2.31 20.47 16.32
CA LEU A 219 3.71 20.40 16.71
C LEU A 219 4.59 21.15 15.69
N PRO A 220 5.82 21.54 16.08
CA PRO A 220 6.75 22.19 15.16
C PRO A 220 6.93 21.42 13.85
N ASP A 221 7.00 22.18 12.76
CA ASP A 221 7.07 21.64 11.41
C ASP A 221 8.35 20.82 11.18
N ILE A 222 8.20 19.64 10.61
CA ILE A 222 9.32 18.85 10.07
C ILE A 222 9.55 19.32 8.64
N ASN A 223 10.66 20.00 8.41
CA ASN A 223 11.00 20.58 7.11
C ASN A 223 12.04 19.74 6.38
N PHE A 224 11.91 19.65 5.07
CA PHE A 224 12.77 18.88 4.18
C PHE A 224 13.43 19.80 3.16
N GLY A 225 14.75 19.68 3.05
CA GLY A 225 15.54 20.33 2.01
C GLY A 225 15.98 19.34 0.94
N TYR A 226 16.15 19.84 -0.28
CA TYR A 226 16.59 19.05 -1.42
C TYR A 226 17.83 19.66 -2.06
N LYS A 227 18.73 18.81 -2.59
CA LYS A 227 19.86 19.27 -3.39
C LYS A 227 19.36 19.69 -4.76
N TYR A 228 19.63 20.93 -5.14
CA TYR A 228 19.46 21.38 -6.51
C TYR A 228 20.66 20.93 -7.35
N GLY A 229 20.40 20.46 -8.56
CA GLY A 229 21.48 20.27 -9.54
C GLY A 229 22.04 21.64 -9.89
N TYR A 230 23.28 21.93 -9.51
CA TYR A 230 23.96 23.13 -9.97
C TYR A 230 24.05 23.08 -11.50
N LEU A 231 23.39 24.00 -12.19
CA LEU A 231 23.74 24.33 -13.56
C LEU A 231 25.08 25.08 -13.52
N SER A 232 26.19 24.35 -13.50
CA SER A 232 27.47 24.98 -13.83
C SER A 232 27.46 25.32 -15.31
N ARG A 233 27.16 26.58 -15.64
CA ARG A 233 27.61 27.19 -16.90
C ARG A 233 27.84 28.68 -16.67
N SER A 234 29.05 28.99 -16.23
CA SER A 234 29.68 30.26 -16.61
C SER A 234 30.25 30.05 -18.00
N ILE A 235 29.83 30.88 -18.95
CA ILE A 235 30.42 31.02 -20.28
C ILE A 235 31.73 31.81 -20.13
#